data_AF-A0AAD9ZCJ6-F1
#
_entry.id   AF-A0AAD9ZCJ6-F1
#
_cell.length_a   1.000
_cell.length_b   1.000
_cell.length_c   1.000
_cell.angle_alpha   90.00
_cell.angle_beta   90.00
_cell.angle_gamma   90.00
#
_symmetry.space_group_name_H-M   'P 1'
#
loop_
_entity.id
_entity.type
_entity.pdbx_description
1 polymer ?
#
loop_
_entity_poly.entity_id
_entity_poly.type
_entity_poly.pdbx_seq_one_letter_code
_entity_poly.pdbx_strand_id
1 'polypeptide(L)'
;MVEEESSKVNFPQPPRRAPPFLEVECKISGKTSRYAMGTKAGFAVNLINKKLDCVRPLALHIEAVKQGEEPVSFGPDALLVDYGDGWKLQTVTQLDFTATSKGEGVGPIPEWIPGAMDSEGGRPIYRISKPGISGVYIGKILLAFILMFVLGALFTVALENLPKFILFVNNSSM
;
A
#
# COMPACT_ATOMS: atom_id res chain seq x y z
N MET A 1 60.72 30.46 43.89
CA MET A 1 59.26 30.29 44.01
C MET A 1 58.86 29.25 42.99
N VAL A 2 58.24 28.18 43.46
CA VAL A 2 57.94 26.95 42.72
C VAL A 2 56.76 27.22 41.80
N GLU A 3 56.90 26.92 40.51
CA GLU A 3 55.81 26.91 39.55
C GLU A 3 54.91 25.69 39.81
N GLU A 4 53.61 25.92 39.90
CA GLU A 4 52.58 24.87 39.97
C GLU A 4 52.52 24.10 38.65
N GLU A 5 52.87 22.82 38.69
CA GLU A 5 52.51 21.88 37.62
C GLU A 5 51.15 21.25 37.95
N SER A 6 50.08 21.87 37.43
CA SER A 6 48.73 21.31 37.44
C SER A 6 48.66 20.18 36.41
N SER A 7 48.81 18.95 36.90
CA SER A 7 48.71 17.71 36.13
C SER A 7 47.27 17.51 35.62
N LYS A 8 47.02 17.92 34.38
CA LYS A 8 45.77 17.62 33.66
C LYS A 8 45.77 16.14 33.26
N VAL A 9 45.23 15.29 34.14
CA VAL A 9 44.94 13.88 33.84
C VAL A 9 43.90 13.83 32.71
N ASN A 10 44.36 13.53 31.50
CA ASN A 10 43.50 13.31 30.35
C ASN A 10 42.96 11.88 30.42
N PHE A 11 41.75 11.71 30.95
CA PHE A 11 41.05 10.43 30.89
C PHE A 11 40.74 10.09 29.42
N PRO A 12 41.13 8.90 28.91
CA PRO A 12 40.70 8.46 27.59
C PRO A 12 39.18 8.40 27.57
N GLN A 13 38.53 9.28 26.78
CA GLN A 13 37.10 9.14 26.52
C GLN A 13 36.90 7.81 25.78
N PRO A 14 36.01 6.92 26.24
CA PRO A 14 35.68 5.73 25.48
C PRO A 14 35.17 6.17 24.10
N PRO A 15 35.52 5.45 23.02
CA PRO A 15 35.07 5.81 21.69
C PRO A 15 33.55 5.90 21.70
N ARG A 16 33.01 7.09 21.43
CA ARG A 16 31.56 7.33 21.32
C ARG A 16 31.06 6.52 20.13
N ARG A 17 30.61 5.28 20.36
CA ARG A 17 29.96 4.48 19.32
C ARG A 17 28.69 5.21 18.90
N ALA A 18 28.59 5.55 17.62
CA ALA A 18 27.37 6.12 17.08
C ALA A 18 26.19 5.16 17.34
N PRO A 19 24.98 5.67 17.61
CA PRO A 19 23.80 4.82 17.74
C PRO A 19 23.63 3.96 16.48
N PRO A 20 23.26 2.67 16.62
CA PRO A 20 23.05 1.80 15.48
C PRO A 20 21.90 2.32 14.61
N PHE A 21 22.14 2.37 13.30
CA PHE A 21 21.12 2.69 12.30
C PHE A 21 20.96 1.50 11.35
N LEU A 22 19.75 1.38 10.80
CA LEU A 22 19.40 0.40 9.78
C LEU A 22 19.32 1.09 8.44
N GLU A 23 19.81 0.42 7.41
CA GLU A 23 19.73 0.87 6.03
C GLU A 23 18.60 0.15 5.30
N VAL A 24 17.73 0.91 4.65
CA VAL A 24 16.63 0.39 3.84
C VAL A 24 16.81 0.86 2.40
N GLU A 25 16.95 -0.10 1.49
CA GLU A 25 17.06 0.14 0.05
C GLU A 25 15.67 0.35 -0.57
N CYS A 26 15.46 1.49 -1.21
CA CYS A 26 14.23 1.73 -1.98
C CYS A 26 14.39 1.18 -3.39
N LYS A 27 13.74 0.04 -3.71
CA LYS A 27 13.82 -0.59 -5.05
C LYS A 27 13.39 0.33 -6.19
N ILE A 28 12.49 1.28 -5.94
CA ILE A 28 11.97 2.22 -6.96
C ILE A 28 13.05 3.24 -7.34
N SER A 29 13.74 3.80 -6.35
CA SER A 29 14.72 4.87 -6.57
C SER A 29 16.17 4.39 -6.61
N GLY A 30 16.43 3.15 -6.18
CA GLY A 30 17.77 2.62 -5.92
C GLY A 30 18.49 3.30 -4.74
N LYS A 31 17.82 4.20 -4.02
CA LYS A 31 18.44 4.98 -2.93
C LYS A 31 18.27 4.27 -1.59
N THR A 32 19.31 4.34 -0.77
CA THR A 32 19.29 3.84 0.61
C THR A 32 18.92 4.96 1.59
N SER A 33 17.98 4.69 2.49
CA SER A 33 17.64 5.59 3.61
C SER A 33 18.03 4.94 4.94
N ARG A 34 18.48 5.77 5.90
CA ARG A 34 18.89 5.33 7.23
C ARG A 34 17.81 5.62 8.27
N TYR A 35 17.57 4.65 9.14
CA TYR A 35 16.58 4.71 10.22
C TYR A 35 17.20 4.28 11.54
N ALA A 36 16.70 4.83 12.65
CA ALA A 36 17.06 4.29 13.96
C ALA A 36 16.52 2.85 14.10
N MET A 37 17.28 2.00 14.77
CA MET A 37 16.80 0.66 15.15
C MET A 37 15.51 0.79 15.97
N GLY A 38 14.53 -0.07 15.71
CA GLY A 38 13.23 0.00 16.37
C GLY A 38 12.25 0.99 15.73
N THR A 39 12.59 1.64 14.61
CA THR A 39 11.63 2.49 13.88
C THR A 39 10.46 1.64 13.37
N LYS A 40 9.21 2.12 13.49
CA LYS A 40 8.06 1.44 12.86
C LYS A 40 8.20 1.39 11.34
N ALA A 41 8.01 0.22 10.74
CA ALA A 41 8.15 0.03 9.31
C ALA A 41 7.20 0.93 8.49
N GLY A 42 5.95 1.10 8.94
CA GLY A 42 4.99 1.99 8.28
C GLY A 42 5.41 3.46 8.28
N PHE A 43 6.11 3.91 9.33
CA PHE A 43 6.69 5.26 9.37
C PHE A 43 7.84 5.40 8.37
N ALA A 44 8.72 4.39 8.28
CA ALA A 44 9.82 4.39 7.33
C ALA A 44 9.32 4.41 5.88
N VAL A 45 8.34 3.56 5.53
CA VAL A 45 7.68 3.52 4.21
C VAL A 45 7.07 4.88 3.86
N ASN A 46 6.36 5.52 4.80
CA ASN A 46 5.79 6.84 4.57
C ASN A 46 6.85 7.89 4.24
N LEU A 47 7.99 7.89 4.94
CA LEU A 47 9.10 8.79 4.65
C LEU A 47 9.75 8.50 3.30
N ILE A 48 9.91 7.23 2.92
CA ILE A 48 10.44 6.84 1.61
C ILE A 48 9.52 7.34 0.50
N ASN A 49 8.22 7.06 0.62
CA ASN A 49 7.23 7.47 -0.38
C ASN A 49 7.14 8.99 -0.54
N LYS A 50 7.31 9.76 0.55
CA LYS A 50 7.39 11.22 0.47
C LYS A 50 8.58 11.73 -0.34
N LYS A 51 9.69 10.99 -0.38
CA LYS A 51 10.91 11.34 -1.14
C LYS A 51 10.84 10.93 -2.61
N LEU A 52 9.81 10.19 -3.02
CA LEU A 52 9.65 9.74 -4.41
C LEU A 52 8.93 10.79 -5.30
N ASP A 53 8.73 12.02 -4.82
CA ASP A 53 8.22 13.17 -5.58
C ASP A 53 7.07 12.84 -6.56
N CYS A 54 6.03 12.18 -6.05
CA CYS A 54 4.81 11.78 -6.79
C CYS A 54 5.00 10.72 -7.89
N VAL A 55 6.18 10.11 -8.02
CA VAL A 55 6.41 9.00 -8.96
C VAL A 55 5.71 7.74 -8.44
N ARG A 56 4.83 7.17 -9.29
CA ARG A 56 4.31 5.80 -9.10
C ARG A 56 5.25 4.80 -9.79
N PRO A 57 5.43 3.59 -9.25
CA PRO A 57 4.75 2.99 -8.10
C PRO A 57 5.27 3.49 -6.74
N LEU A 58 4.47 3.28 -5.67
CA LEU A 58 4.89 3.55 -4.28
C LEU A 58 5.41 2.26 -3.62
N ALA A 59 6.28 2.42 -2.62
CA ALA A 59 6.65 1.32 -1.74
C ALA A 59 5.44 0.89 -0.89
N LEU A 60 5.18 -0.42 -0.85
CA LEU A 60 4.06 -1.03 -0.14
C LEU A 60 4.44 -1.39 1.30
N HIS A 61 5.55 -2.08 1.47
CA HIS A 61 6.10 -2.46 2.78
C HIS A 61 7.62 -2.63 2.67
N ILE A 62 8.26 -2.89 3.80
CA ILE A 62 9.69 -3.25 3.88
C ILE A 62 9.78 -4.74 4.16
N GLU A 63 10.77 -5.39 3.58
CA GLU A 63 11.12 -6.79 3.85
C GLU A 63 12.62 -6.89 4.16
N ALA A 64 13.00 -7.89 4.94
CA ALA A 64 14.39 -8.34 5.04
C ALA A 64 14.60 -9.47 4.02
N VAL A 65 15.63 -9.36 3.18
CA VAL A 65 15.97 -10.39 2.20
C VAL A 65 17.38 -10.91 2.40
N LYS A 66 17.55 -12.20 2.14
CA LYS A 66 18.84 -12.88 2.07
C LYS A 66 18.81 -13.88 0.93
N GLN A 67 19.95 -14.07 0.26
CA GLN A 67 20.02 -14.93 -0.92
C GLN A 67 19.69 -16.39 -0.56
N GLY A 68 18.73 -16.99 -1.27
CA GLY A 68 18.30 -18.38 -1.06
C GLY A 68 17.38 -18.58 0.14
N GLU A 69 16.99 -17.53 0.84
CA GLU A 69 16.05 -17.57 1.95
C GLU A 69 14.75 -16.82 1.63
N GLU A 70 13.67 -17.20 2.31
CA GLU A 70 12.38 -16.53 2.17
C GLU A 70 12.42 -15.13 2.81
N PRO A 71 11.94 -14.08 2.13
CA PRO A 71 11.89 -12.74 2.68
C PRO A 71 11.03 -12.63 3.95
N VAL A 72 11.50 -11.87 4.93
CA VAL A 72 10.72 -11.55 6.12
C VAL A 72 10.02 -10.21 5.96
N SER A 73 8.69 -10.24 5.84
CA SER A 73 7.87 -9.04 5.64
C SER A 73 7.59 -8.30 6.95
N PHE A 74 7.77 -6.98 6.96
CA PHE A 74 7.42 -6.14 8.10
C PHE A 74 6.03 -5.53 7.94
N GLY A 75 5.13 -5.84 8.88
CA GLY A 75 3.84 -5.16 9.00
C GLY A 75 4.00 -3.67 9.35
N PRO A 76 2.97 -2.83 9.16
CA PRO A 76 3.08 -1.38 9.33
C PRO A 76 3.48 -0.95 10.76
N ASP A 77 3.09 -1.71 11.78
CA ASP A 77 3.44 -1.47 13.19
C ASP A 77 4.67 -2.25 13.66
N ALA A 78 5.24 -3.13 12.82
CA ALA A 78 6.44 -3.88 13.16
C ALA A 78 7.64 -2.94 13.30
N LEU A 79 8.49 -3.21 14.28
CA LEU A 79 9.72 -2.47 14.48
C LEU A 79 10.79 -3.01 13.52
N LEU A 80 11.51 -2.11 12.84
CA LEU A 80 12.65 -2.49 12.02
C LEU A 80 13.76 -3.02 12.93
N VAL A 81 14.24 -4.22 12.59
CA VAL A 81 15.31 -4.93 13.29
C VAL A 81 16.37 -5.38 12.30
N ASP A 82 17.58 -5.59 12.80
CA ASP A 82 18.65 -6.24 12.07
C ASP A 82 18.54 -7.76 12.22
N TYR A 83 18.54 -8.50 11.12
CA TYR A 83 18.54 -9.97 11.12
C TYR A 83 19.97 -10.54 11.07
N GLY A 84 20.99 -9.69 11.01
CA GLY A 84 22.39 -10.07 11.02
C GLY A 84 22.95 -10.32 9.61
N ASP A 85 24.09 -11.00 9.58
CA ASP A 85 24.93 -11.10 8.37
C ASP A 85 24.18 -11.67 7.15
N GLY A 86 24.30 -10.95 6.03
CA GLY A 86 23.70 -11.32 4.75
C GLY A 86 22.23 -10.92 4.59
N TRP A 87 21.58 -10.39 5.63
CA TRP A 87 20.27 -9.79 5.52
C TRP A 87 20.35 -8.32 5.12
N LYS A 88 19.49 -7.91 4.18
CA LYS A 88 19.32 -6.50 3.83
C LYS A 88 17.86 -6.10 3.87
N LEU A 89 17.57 -4.89 4.33
CA LEU A 89 16.21 -4.35 4.31
C LEU A 89 15.97 -3.65 2.97
N GLN A 90 14.86 -3.97 2.31
CA GLN A 90 14.45 -3.33 1.06
C GLN A 90 12.94 -3.08 1.02
N THR A 91 12.52 -2.13 0.19
CA THR A 91 11.09 -1.89 -0.06
C THR A 91 10.53 -2.82 -1.11
N VAL A 92 9.31 -3.32 -0.90
CA VAL A 92 8.53 -4.04 -1.92
C VAL A 92 7.61 -3.08 -2.67
N THR A 93 7.44 -3.30 -3.97
CA THR A 93 6.60 -2.50 -4.86
C THR A 93 5.48 -3.34 -5.47
N GLN A 94 4.46 -2.70 -6.02
CA GLN A 94 3.37 -3.41 -6.70
C GLN A 94 3.84 -4.20 -7.94
N LEU A 95 4.95 -3.79 -8.56
CA LEU A 95 5.56 -4.49 -9.69
C LEU A 95 6.13 -5.86 -9.29
N ASP A 96 6.56 -6.00 -8.03
CA ASP A 96 7.13 -7.26 -7.55
C ASP A 96 6.05 -8.35 -7.42
N PHE A 97 4.80 -7.98 -7.11
CA PHE A 97 3.67 -8.92 -7.07
C PHE A 97 3.30 -9.47 -8.45
N THR A 98 3.44 -8.67 -9.51
CA THR A 98 3.15 -9.10 -10.88
C THR A 98 4.28 -9.92 -11.49
N ALA A 99 5.52 -9.74 -11.02
CA ALA A 99 6.67 -10.56 -11.42
C ALA A 99 6.62 -11.97 -10.79
N THR A 100 6.19 -12.10 -9.53
CA THR A 100 6.01 -13.39 -8.84
C THR A 100 4.76 -14.14 -9.31
N SER A 101 3.74 -13.42 -9.82
CA SER A 101 2.52 -13.99 -10.42
C SER A 101 2.70 -14.37 -11.90
N LYS A 102 3.91 -14.67 -12.37
CA LYS A 102 4.12 -15.18 -13.72
C LYS A 102 4.02 -16.70 -13.78
N GLY A 103 2.90 -17.22 -13.28
CA GLY A 103 2.39 -18.56 -13.52
C GLY A 103 0.95 -18.43 -14.01
N GLU A 104 0.77 -18.49 -15.33
CA GLU A 104 -0.49 -18.71 -16.06
C GLU A 104 -1.75 -17.90 -15.65
N GLY A 105 -2.11 -16.91 -16.47
CA GLY A 105 -3.47 -16.34 -16.44
C GLY A 105 -3.55 -14.87 -16.86
N VAL A 106 -4.12 -14.63 -18.03
CA VAL A 106 -4.30 -13.33 -18.71
C VAL A 106 -5.15 -12.34 -17.88
N GLY A 107 -4.69 -11.09 -17.75
CA GLY A 107 -5.46 -9.94 -17.23
C GLY A 107 -4.69 -8.61 -17.39
N PRO A 108 -5.35 -7.47 -17.69
CA PRO A 108 -4.81 -6.46 -18.59
C PRO A 108 -3.79 -5.51 -17.95
N ILE A 109 -2.75 -5.24 -18.73
CA ILE A 109 -1.80 -4.14 -18.57
C ILE A 109 -2.59 -2.82 -18.56
N PRO A 110 -2.45 -1.93 -17.56
CA PRO A 110 -2.84 -0.54 -17.73
C PRO A 110 -1.84 0.09 -18.70
N GLU A 111 -2.32 0.31 -19.91
CA GLU A 111 -1.65 0.92 -21.03
C GLU A 111 -0.99 2.25 -20.62
N TRP A 112 0.33 2.30 -20.73
CA TRP A 112 1.12 3.51 -20.53
C TRP A 112 0.97 4.36 -21.78
N ILE A 113 0.23 5.46 -21.70
CA ILE A 113 0.15 6.44 -22.80
C ILE A 113 1.08 7.60 -22.47
N PRO A 114 2.21 7.79 -23.18
CA PRO A 114 2.99 9.00 -23.09
C PRO A 114 2.33 10.07 -23.98
N GLY A 115 1.73 11.09 -23.36
CA GLY A 115 1.02 12.14 -24.09
C GLY A 115 1.23 13.52 -23.48
N ALA A 116 1.99 14.33 -24.23
CA ALA A 116 2.06 15.80 -24.21
C ALA A 116 2.71 16.49 -22.98
N MET A 117 3.89 17.06 -23.25
CA MET A 117 4.39 18.23 -22.55
C MET A 117 3.44 19.40 -22.81
N ASP A 118 2.85 19.96 -21.76
CA ASP A 118 2.39 21.33 -21.75
C ASP A 118 3.21 22.10 -20.70
N SER A 119 3.86 23.16 -21.18
CA SER A 119 4.56 24.15 -20.37
C SER A 119 3.58 24.87 -19.43
N GLU A 120 4.15 25.35 -18.34
CA GLU A 120 3.60 26.33 -17.39
C GLU A 120 2.98 25.75 -16.11
N GLY A 121 3.53 26.21 -14.99
CA GLY A 121 3.38 25.61 -13.69
C GLY A 121 1.93 25.58 -13.19
N GLY A 122 1.44 24.37 -12.95
CA GLY A 122 0.19 24.14 -12.21
C GLY A 122 0.36 22.90 -11.34
N ARG A 123 0.40 23.09 -10.02
CA ARG A 123 0.43 21.99 -9.05
C ARG A 123 -0.76 21.06 -9.30
N PRO A 124 -0.55 19.76 -9.55
CA PRO A 124 -1.67 18.84 -9.56
C PRO A 124 -2.08 18.54 -8.11
N ILE A 125 -3.26 19.00 -7.73
CA ILE A 125 -3.90 18.61 -6.46
C ILE A 125 -4.29 17.15 -6.58
N TYR A 126 -3.40 16.24 -6.17
CA TYR A 126 -3.78 14.85 -5.97
C TYR A 126 -4.37 14.69 -4.58
N ARG A 127 -5.70 14.56 -4.53
CA ARG A 127 -6.41 14.15 -3.32
C ARG A 127 -5.85 12.80 -2.88
N ILE A 128 -5.33 12.79 -1.66
CA ILE A 128 -5.03 11.59 -0.88
C ILE A 128 -6.30 10.75 -0.83
N SER A 129 -6.32 9.70 -1.64
CA SER A 129 -7.27 8.62 -1.47
C SER A 129 -6.67 7.72 -0.40
N LYS A 130 -7.16 7.87 0.84
CA LYS A 130 -7.20 6.76 1.80
C LYS A 130 -7.75 5.51 1.10
N PRO A 131 -7.59 4.27 1.60
CA PRO A 131 -8.29 3.11 1.05
C PRO A 131 -9.79 3.27 1.35
N GLY A 132 -10.42 4.16 0.60
CA GLY A 132 -11.83 4.44 0.61
C GLY A 132 -12.46 3.39 -0.27
N ILE A 133 -13.44 2.70 0.30
CA ILE A 133 -14.41 1.84 -0.38
C ILE A 133 -14.54 2.27 -1.84
N SER A 134 -14.11 1.41 -2.76
CA SER A 134 -14.07 1.76 -4.19
C SER A 134 -15.45 2.25 -4.62
N GLY A 135 -15.52 3.38 -5.33
CA GLY A 135 -16.80 3.92 -5.85
C GLY A 135 -17.57 2.89 -6.70
N VAL A 136 -16.85 1.91 -7.24
CA VAL A 136 -17.42 0.75 -7.93
C VAL A 136 -18.21 -0.15 -6.98
N TYR A 137 -17.72 -0.39 -5.75
CA TYR A 137 -18.41 -1.21 -4.76
C TYR A 137 -19.67 -0.53 -4.21
N ILE A 138 -19.62 0.78 -3.93
CA ILE A 138 -20.82 1.51 -3.51
C ILE A 138 -21.86 1.57 -4.64
N GLY A 139 -21.41 1.74 -5.89
CA GLY A 139 -22.29 1.68 -7.06
C GLY A 139 -22.95 0.31 -7.25
N LYS A 140 -22.19 -0.78 -7.06
CA LYS A 140 -22.72 -2.16 -7.07
C LYS A 140 -23.81 -2.38 -6.01
N ILE A 141 -23.60 -1.87 -4.80
CA ILE A 141 -24.57 -1.99 -3.71
C ILE A 141 -25.85 -1.21 -4.04
N LEU A 142 -25.74 0.05 -4.49
CA LEU A 142 -26.89 0.86 -4.86
C LEU A 142 -27.69 0.24 -6.00
N LEU A 143 -27.00 -0.29 -7.03
CA LEU A 143 -27.65 -1.00 -8.14
C LEU A 143 -28.44 -2.23 -7.64
N ALA A 144 -27.84 -3.03 -6.74
CA ALA A 144 -28.52 -4.19 -6.17
C ALA A 144 -29.79 -3.80 -5.40
N PHE A 145 -29.74 -2.72 -4.61
CA PHE A 145 -30.93 -2.22 -3.92
C PHE A 145 -32.02 -1.79 -4.89
N ILE A 146 -31.70 -1.05 -5.96
CA ILE A 146 -32.67 -0.63 -6.98
C ILE A 146 -33.33 -1.85 -7.63
N LEU A 147 -32.53 -2.85 -8.02
CA LEU A 147 -33.07 -4.08 -8.62
C LEU A 147 -33.98 -4.85 -7.66
N MET A 148 -33.64 -4.92 -6.37
CA MET A 148 -34.50 -5.54 -5.35
C MET A 148 -35.84 -4.81 -5.23
N PHE A 149 -35.85 -3.47 -5.23
CA PHE A 149 -37.11 -2.71 -5.17
C PHE A 149 -37.96 -2.90 -6.43
N VAL A 150 -37.34 -2.90 -7.61
CA VAL A 150 -38.06 -3.14 -8.87
C VAL A 150 -38.66 -4.55 -8.89
N LEU A 151 -37.88 -5.56 -8.51
CA LEU A 151 -38.34 -6.95 -8.46
C LEU A 151 -39.45 -7.12 -7.41
N GLY A 152 -39.31 -6.50 -6.24
CA GLY A 152 -40.31 -6.50 -5.18
C GLY A 152 -41.61 -5.83 -5.62
N ALA A 153 -41.55 -4.66 -6.23
CA ALA A 153 -42.72 -3.95 -6.75
C ALA A 153 -43.44 -4.77 -7.83
N LEU A 154 -42.68 -5.34 -8.77
CA LEU A 154 -43.24 -6.20 -9.81
C LEU A 154 -43.90 -7.45 -9.23
N PHE A 155 -43.26 -8.07 -8.23
CA PHE A 155 -43.81 -9.24 -7.54
C PHE A 155 -45.09 -8.91 -6.78
N THR A 156 -45.15 -7.77 -6.08
CA THR A 156 -46.38 -7.30 -5.41
C THR A 156 -47.52 -7.08 -6.40
N VAL A 157 -47.26 -6.40 -7.53
CA VAL A 157 -48.27 -6.22 -8.59
C VAL A 157 -48.74 -7.57 -9.15
N ALA A 158 -47.82 -8.52 -9.35
CA ALA A 158 -48.18 -9.86 -9.78
C ALA A 158 -49.05 -10.59 -8.76
N LEU A 159 -48.73 -10.50 -7.46
CA LEU A 159 -49.54 -11.10 -6.38
C LEU A 159 -50.92 -10.46 -6.24
N GLU A 160 -51.04 -9.15 -6.40
CA GLU A 160 -52.31 -8.44 -6.37
C GLU A 160 -53.23 -8.84 -7.54
N ASN A 161 -52.64 -9.14 -8.70
CA ASN A 161 -53.36 -9.58 -9.89
C ASN A 161 -53.51 -11.11 -9.99
N LEU A 162 -52.86 -11.87 -9.11
CA LEU A 162 -52.90 -13.33 -9.06
C LEU A 162 -54.33 -13.88 -8.98
N PRO A 163 -55.26 -13.35 -8.15
CA PRO A 163 -56.63 -13.87 -8.08
C PRO A 163 -57.38 -13.70 -9.41
N LYS A 164 -57.16 -12.58 -10.10
CA LYS A 164 -57.75 -12.30 -11.41
C LYS A 164 -57.16 -13.22 -12.48
N PHE A 165 -55.86 -13.49 -12.39
CA PHE A 165 -55.17 -14.40 -13.30
C PHE A 165 -55.68 -15.85 -13.15
N ILE A 166 -55.86 -16.32 -11.91
CA ILE A 166 -56.43 -17.64 -11.63
C ILE A 166 -57.86 -17.75 -12.17
N LEU A 167 -58.69 -16.73 -11.99
CA LEU A 167 -60.05 -16.68 -12.54
C LEU A 167 -60.05 -16.67 -14.07
N PHE A 168 -59.14 -15.93 -14.70
CA PHE A 168 -58.99 -15.89 -16.16
C PHE A 168 -58.61 -17.25 -16.74
N VAL A 169 -57.66 -17.96 -16.13
CA VAL A 169 -57.24 -19.29 -16.58
C VAL A 169 -58.36 -20.32 -16.36
N ASN A 170 -59.09 -20.25 -15.24
CA ASN A 170 -60.19 -21.17 -14.96
C ASN A 170 -61.38 -20.98 -15.92
N ASN A 171 -61.76 -19.73 -16.20
CA ASN A 171 -62.85 -19.42 -17.15
C ASN A 171 -62.50 -19.66 -18.62
N SER A 172 -61.21 -19.71 -18.97
CA SER A 172 -60.76 -20.00 -20.35
C SER A 172 -60.66 -21.51 -20.65
N SER A 173 -60.86 -22.38 -19.66
CA SER A 173 -60.80 -23.84 -19.81
C SER A 173 -62.16 -24.53 -19.97
N MET A 174 -63.22 -23.75 -20.21
CA MET A 174 -64.60 -24.22 -20.41
C MET A 174 -65.07 -23.94 -21.84
#